data_AF-A0A0Q9SRZ3-F1
#
_entry.id   AF-A0A0Q9SRZ3-F1
#
_cell.length_a   1.000
_cell.length_b   1.000
_cell.length_c   1.000
_cell.angle_alpha   90.00
_cell.angle_beta   90.00
_cell.angle_gamma   90.00
#
_symmetry.space_group_name_H-M   'P 1'
#
loop_
_entity.id
_entity.type
_entity.pdbx_description
1 polymer ?
#
loop_
_entity_poly.entity_id
_entity_poly.type
_entity_poly.pdbx_seq_one_letter_code
_entity_poly.pdbx_strand_id
1 'polypeptide(L)'
;MSSDKLIADIVSEGKHPVVTGLRIKGEQEIGESKKNMEEIASPAQLQYSGLAVFKKDKLIGWLNEEESKAYNYVVDHVKSTVGVFACPEGGKFALEVIRSKTEVKGKLESGNPRIDVNVRTEVNVGEVECKIDLTKTKSIEELEKVAEQKAREFIEQTIHHVQKKYKVDIFGFGEVIHRSEPKYWEKAKDDWDQIFVNLPVHVNVDGKIRHLGTVSNSFLEEMKKKE
;
A
#
# COMPACT_ATOMS: atom_id res chain seq x y z
N MET A 1 9.95 -11.46 3.68
CA MET A 1 10.54 -11.90 2.39
C MET A 1 11.50 -13.04 2.69
N SER A 2 11.50 -14.12 1.91
CA SER A 2 12.49 -15.21 2.07
C SER A 2 13.84 -14.82 1.46
N SER A 3 14.91 -15.48 1.87
CA SER A 3 16.25 -15.29 1.30
C SER A 3 16.27 -15.57 -0.21
N ASP A 4 15.60 -16.62 -0.66
CA ASP A 4 15.54 -16.97 -2.09
C ASP A 4 14.84 -15.88 -2.92
N LYS A 5 13.76 -15.29 -2.39
CA LYS A 5 13.05 -14.19 -3.06
C LYS A 5 13.89 -12.91 -3.12
N LEU A 6 14.68 -12.63 -2.08
CA LEU A 6 15.62 -11.53 -2.08
C LEU A 6 16.71 -11.72 -3.15
N ILE A 7 17.29 -12.93 -3.23
CA ILE A 7 18.31 -13.25 -4.24
C ILE A 7 17.72 -13.09 -5.65
N ALA A 8 16.50 -13.60 -5.88
CA ALA A 8 15.80 -13.46 -7.15
C ALA A 8 15.56 -11.98 -7.51
N ASP A 9 15.12 -11.16 -6.56
CA ASP A 9 14.90 -9.72 -6.77
C ASP A 9 16.23 -8.95 -7.00
N ILE A 10 17.36 -9.39 -6.43
CA ILE A 10 18.69 -8.76 -6.64
C ILE A 10 19.20 -9.01 -8.06
N VAL A 11 18.95 -10.19 -8.62
CA VAL A 11 19.42 -10.58 -9.96
C VAL A 11 18.43 -10.26 -11.07
N SER A 12 17.22 -9.78 -10.74
CA SER A 12 16.21 -9.40 -11.74
C SER A 12 16.62 -8.12 -12.48
N GLU A 13 16.49 -8.12 -13.81
CA GLU A 13 16.78 -6.97 -14.66
C GLU A 13 15.67 -5.91 -14.67
N GLY A 14 14.46 -6.27 -14.19
CA GLY A 14 13.27 -5.41 -14.28
C GLY A 14 12.63 -5.07 -12.94
N LYS A 15 13.30 -5.39 -11.84
CA LYS A 15 12.78 -5.15 -10.49
C LYS A 15 13.92 -5.00 -9.49
N HIS A 16 13.74 -4.07 -8.56
CA HIS A 16 14.67 -3.80 -7.48
C HIS A 16 14.18 -4.35 -6.14
N PRO A 17 15.10 -4.79 -5.25
CA PRO A 17 14.70 -5.43 -4.00
C PRO A 17 14.12 -4.45 -2.98
N VAL A 18 13.14 -4.95 -2.24
CA VAL A 18 12.53 -4.25 -1.10
C VAL A 18 12.45 -5.16 0.11
N VAL A 19 13.07 -4.75 1.22
CA VAL A 19 13.21 -5.57 2.43
C VAL A 19 12.49 -4.92 3.62
N THR A 20 11.78 -5.71 4.41
CA THR A 20 11.21 -5.25 5.68
C THR A 20 12.29 -4.91 6.69
N GLY A 21 12.27 -3.68 7.22
CA GLY A 21 13.12 -3.30 8.35
C GLY A 21 12.41 -3.47 9.68
N LEU A 22 13.16 -3.94 10.67
CA LEU A 22 12.77 -3.94 12.08
C LEU A 22 13.77 -3.10 12.87
N ARG A 23 13.28 -2.38 13.88
CA ARG A 23 14.11 -1.67 14.86
C ARG A 23 13.66 -2.01 16.25
N ILE A 24 14.57 -1.95 17.20
CA ILE A 24 14.23 -2.01 18.62
C ILE A 24 13.90 -0.58 19.06
N LYS A 25 12.72 -0.40 19.65
CA LYS A 25 12.34 0.84 20.34
C LYS A 25 12.48 0.62 21.84
N GLY A 26 13.28 1.45 22.49
CA GLY A 26 13.56 1.37 23.93
C GLY A 26 14.98 0.93 24.25
N GLU A 27 15.18 0.32 25.42
CA GLU A 27 16.52 -0.02 25.95
C GLU A 27 17.00 -1.39 25.46
N GLN A 28 17.86 -1.41 24.43
CA GLN A 28 18.33 -2.65 23.80
C GLN A 28 19.00 -3.62 24.79
N GLU A 29 19.81 -3.11 25.73
CA GLU A 29 20.48 -3.95 26.74
C GLU A 29 19.48 -4.71 27.62
N ILE A 30 18.36 -4.07 27.97
CA ILE A 30 17.27 -4.73 28.70
C ILE A 30 16.58 -5.77 27.81
N GLY A 31 16.38 -5.44 26.53
CA GLY A 31 15.75 -6.29 25.53
C GLY A 31 16.38 -7.68 25.36
N GLU A 32 17.67 -7.80 25.63
CA GLU A 32 18.42 -9.06 25.55
C GLU A 32 18.35 -9.89 26.85
N SER A 33 17.70 -9.36 27.90
CA SER A 33 17.63 -9.96 29.22
C SER A 33 16.22 -10.46 29.58
N LYS A 34 16.12 -11.33 30.60
CA LYS A 34 14.82 -11.79 31.14
C LYS A 34 13.95 -10.64 31.67
N LYS A 35 14.56 -9.51 32.07
CA LYS A 35 13.85 -8.33 32.56
C LYS A 35 12.86 -7.77 31.54
N ASN A 36 13.12 -7.96 30.24
CA ASN A 36 12.23 -7.49 29.18
C ASN A 36 10.83 -8.15 29.22
N MET A 37 10.71 -9.30 29.91
CA MET A 37 9.47 -10.06 30.10
C MET A 37 8.84 -9.86 31.49
N GLU A 38 9.50 -9.14 32.40
CA GLU A 38 9.03 -8.96 33.78
C GLU A 38 7.98 -7.85 33.90
N GLU A 39 7.93 -6.92 32.93
CA GLU A 39 6.94 -5.84 32.88
C GLU A 39 5.90 -6.04 31.78
N ILE A 40 4.66 -5.60 32.05
CA ILE A 40 3.56 -5.62 31.08
C ILE A 40 3.90 -4.73 29.88
N ALA A 41 4.44 -3.53 30.14
CA ALA A 41 4.95 -2.64 29.11
C ALA A 41 6.44 -2.94 28.91
N SER A 42 6.74 -3.90 28.04
CA SER A 42 8.11 -4.34 27.75
C SER A 42 9.02 -3.12 27.41
N PRO A 43 10.13 -2.92 28.15
CA PRO A 43 11.03 -1.77 27.96
C PRO A 43 11.71 -1.71 26.60
N ALA A 44 11.81 -2.84 25.90
CA ALA A 44 12.35 -2.94 24.55
C ALA A 44 11.42 -3.75 23.65
N GLN A 45 10.88 -3.09 22.62
CA GLN A 45 9.92 -3.69 21.70
C GLN A 45 10.43 -3.63 20.27
N LEU A 46 10.23 -4.74 19.54
CA LEU A 46 10.44 -4.74 18.10
C LEU A 46 9.35 -3.90 17.43
N GLN A 47 9.78 -2.97 16.59
CA GLN A 47 8.91 -2.11 15.80
C GLN A 47 9.25 -2.22 14.33
N TYR A 48 8.21 -2.30 13.50
CA TYR A 48 8.34 -2.15 12.06
C TYR A 48 8.93 -0.78 11.71
N SER A 49 9.95 -0.76 10.84
CA SER A 49 10.69 0.45 10.44
C SER A 49 10.36 0.93 9.02
N GLY A 50 9.39 0.32 8.35
CA GLY A 50 9.14 0.55 6.93
C GLY A 50 9.83 -0.46 6.03
N LEU A 51 9.99 -0.10 4.76
CA LEU A 51 10.63 -0.93 3.75
C LEU A 51 11.92 -0.28 3.24
N ALA A 52 13.03 -1.01 3.32
CA ALA A 52 14.31 -0.63 2.77
C ALA A 52 14.31 -0.82 1.24
N VAL A 53 14.72 0.22 0.51
CA VAL A 53 14.82 0.23 -0.95
C VAL A 53 16.27 0.02 -1.37
N PHE A 54 16.52 -0.97 -2.22
CA PHE A 54 17.86 -1.29 -2.70
C PHE A 54 18.04 -0.97 -4.18
N LYS A 55 19.24 -0.51 -4.54
CA LYS A 55 19.75 -0.52 -5.91
C LYS A 55 20.84 -1.59 -6.00
N LYS A 56 20.53 -2.71 -6.67
CA LYS A 56 21.35 -3.93 -6.61
C LYS A 56 21.56 -4.35 -5.14
N ASP A 57 22.79 -4.33 -4.67
CA ASP A 57 23.22 -4.68 -3.32
C ASP A 57 23.27 -3.49 -2.34
N LYS A 58 22.99 -2.27 -2.80
CA LYS A 58 23.13 -1.05 -2.00
C LYS A 58 21.79 -0.52 -1.50
N LEU A 59 21.67 -0.31 -0.18
CA LEU A 59 20.56 0.42 0.42
C LEU A 59 20.61 1.90 -0.02
N ILE A 60 19.53 2.39 -0.63
CA ILE A 60 19.44 3.78 -1.10
C ILE A 60 18.36 4.61 -0.37
N GLY A 61 17.55 3.99 0.48
CA GLY A 61 16.59 4.70 1.31
C GLY A 61 15.51 3.81 1.91
N TRP A 62 14.49 4.46 2.47
CA TRP A 62 13.42 3.82 3.21
C TRP A 62 12.06 4.39 2.79
N LEU A 63 11.11 3.50 2.56
CA LEU A 63 9.70 3.84 2.48
C LEU A 63 9.14 4.03 3.89
N ASN A 64 8.39 5.10 4.10
CA ASN A 64 7.63 5.30 5.33
C ASN A 64 6.43 4.33 5.42
N GLU A 65 5.62 4.40 6.47
CA GLU A 65 4.49 3.49 6.66
C GLU A 65 3.44 3.56 5.54
N GLU A 66 3.05 4.76 5.12
CA GLU A 66 2.05 4.97 4.06
C GLU A 66 2.58 4.50 2.70
N GLU A 67 3.81 4.85 2.36
CA GLU A 67 4.50 4.39 1.15
C GLU A 67 4.65 2.87 1.14
N SER A 68 4.92 2.27 2.32
CA SER A 68 5.02 0.82 2.46
C SER A 68 3.66 0.14 2.23
N LYS A 69 2.56 0.74 2.70
CA LYS A 69 1.20 0.24 2.41
C LYS A 69 0.92 0.32 0.91
N ALA A 70 1.21 1.45 0.28
CA ALA A 70 1.04 1.66 -1.17
C ALA A 70 1.83 0.66 -2.01
N TYR A 71 3.10 0.46 -1.67
CA TYR A 71 3.93 -0.57 -2.29
C TYR A 71 3.24 -1.93 -2.22
N ASN A 72 2.76 -2.34 -1.03
CA ASN A 72 2.11 -3.63 -0.86
C ASN A 72 0.78 -3.75 -1.64
N TYR A 73 0.05 -2.65 -1.87
CA TYR A 73 -1.11 -2.67 -2.77
C TYR A 73 -0.66 -2.96 -4.20
N VAL A 74 0.36 -2.27 -4.70
CA VAL A 74 0.83 -2.44 -6.08
C VAL A 74 1.36 -3.86 -6.34
N VAL A 75 2.10 -4.43 -5.39
CA VAL A 75 2.68 -5.79 -5.52
C VAL A 75 1.75 -6.91 -5.03
N ASP A 76 0.46 -6.62 -4.83
CA ASP A 76 -0.58 -7.60 -4.46
C ASP A 76 -0.28 -8.39 -3.17
N HIS A 77 0.24 -7.70 -2.14
CA HIS A 77 0.62 -8.30 -0.85
C HIS A 77 -0.25 -7.84 0.33
N VAL A 78 -1.27 -7.02 0.11
CA VAL A 78 -2.20 -6.60 1.16
C VAL A 78 -3.15 -7.76 1.50
N LYS A 79 -3.02 -8.31 2.71
CA LYS A 79 -3.93 -9.32 3.26
C LYS A 79 -5.08 -8.68 4.04
N SER A 80 -4.74 -7.81 4.97
CA SER A 80 -5.67 -6.98 5.74
C SER A 80 -4.96 -5.70 6.16
N THR A 81 -5.69 -4.60 6.19
CA THR A 81 -5.23 -3.29 6.67
C THR A 81 -6.45 -2.41 6.96
N VAL A 82 -6.26 -1.36 7.75
CA VAL A 82 -7.30 -0.36 8.02
C VAL A 82 -6.94 0.95 7.32
N GLY A 83 -7.91 1.55 6.66
CA GLY A 83 -7.87 2.92 6.17
C GLY A 83 -8.79 3.81 7.00
N VAL A 84 -8.32 4.98 7.42
CA VAL A 84 -9.12 5.97 8.15
C VAL A 84 -9.27 7.20 7.27
N PHE A 85 -10.49 7.66 7.10
CA PHE A 85 -10.86 8.70 6.15
C PHE A 85 -11.67 9.79 6.86
N ALA A 86 -11.52 11.02 6.40
CA ALA A 86 -12.34 12.14 6.87
C ALA A 86 -13.68 12.16 6.13
N CYS A 87 -14.77 12.44 6.85
CA CYS A 87 -16.07 12.66 6.23
C CYS A 87 -16.16 14.10 5.66
N PRO A 88 -16.92 14.35 4.59
CA PRO A 88 -17.10 15.70 4.04
C PRO A 88 -17.66 16.72 5.06
N GLU A 89 -18.57 16.29 5.94
CA GLU A 89 -19.24 17.14 6.94
C GLU A 89 -18.61 17.07 8.36
N GLY A 90 -17.41 16.51 8.46
CA GLY A 90 -16.71 16.31 9.74
C GLY A 90 -16.95 14.94 10.38
N GLY A 91 -16.02 14.55 11.26
CA GLY A 91 -15.89 13.17 11.76
C GLY A 91 -15.00 12.32 10.85
N LYS A 92 -14.80 11.06 11.23
CA LYS A 92 -14.04 10.07 10.46
C LYS A 92 -14.83 8.79 10.25
N PHE A 93 -14.38 8.01 9.28
CA PHE A 93 -14.79 6.62 9.15
C PHE A 93 -13.57 5.73 8.90
N ALA A 94 -13.64 4.51 9.41
CA ALA A 94 -12.60 3.51 9.25
C ALA A 94 -13.13 2.34 8.42
N LEU A 95 -12.37 1.95 7.40
CA LEU A 95 -12.65 0.77 6.58
C LEU A 95 -11.54 -0.25 6.79
N GLU A 96 -11.93 -1.48 7.10
CA GLU A 96 -11.03 -2.61 7.17
C GLU A 96 -11.04 -3.34 5.82
N VAL A 97 -9.89 -3.44 5.17
CA VAL A 97 -9.72 -4.28 3.98
C VAL A 97 -9.67 -5.73 4.43
N ILE A 98 -10.63 -6.52 3.97
CA ILE A 98 -10.69 -7.97 4.22
C ILE A 98 -10.17 -8.78 3.03
N ARG A 99 -10.16 -8.18 1.85
CA ARG A 99 -9.59 -8.76 0.63
C ARG A 99 -9.07 -7.67 -0.27
N SER A 100 -7.89 -7.88 -0.83
CA SER A 100 -7.35 -7.05 -1.89
C SER A 100 -6.86 -7.94 -3.02
N LYS A 101 -7.01 -7.46 -4.25
CA LYS A 101 -6.40 -8.04 -5.43
C LYS A 101 -5.93 -6.94 -6.35
N THR A 102 -4.67 -6.99 -6.76
CA THR A 102 -4.11 -6.07 -7.76
C THR A 102 -3.71 -6.81 -9.02
N GLU A 103 -4.06 -6.22 -10.16
CA GLU A 103 -3.64 -6.63 -11.49
C GLU A 103 -2.85 -5.50 -12.16
N VAL A 104 -1.59 -5.76 -12.50
CA VAL A 104 -0.70 -4.82 -13.18
C VAL A 104 -0.54 -5.25 -14.63
N LYS A 105 -0.87 -4.35 -15.57
CA LYS A 105 -0.75 -4.58 -17.02
C LYS A 105 0.25 -3.61 -17.63
N GLY A 106 1.08 -4.13 -18.53
CA GLY A 106 2.00 -3.36 -19.34
C GLY A 106 1.61 -3.42 -20.81
N LYS A 107 1.80 -2.31 -21.52
CA LYS A 107 1.58 -2.21 -22.97
C LYS A 107 2.42 -1.10 -23.56
N LEU A 108 2.56 -1.09 -24.88
CA LEU A 108 3.09 0.07 -25.60
C LEU A 108 1.95 0.99 -26.07
N GLU A 109 2.11 2.28 -25.83
CA GLU A 109 1.25 3.35 -26.34
C GLU A 109 2.12 4.29 -27.19
N SER A 110 1.85 4.34 -28.50
CA SER A 110 2.66 5.09 -29.47
C SER A 110 4.16 4.80 -29.38
N GLY A 111 4.51 3.53 -29.12
CA GLY A 111 5.91 3.06 -29.01
C GLY A 111 6.56 3.28 -27.63
N ASN A 112 5.88 3.91 -26.67
CA ASN A 112 6.37 4.11 -25.32
C ASN A 112 5.66 3.18 -24.31
N PRO A 113 6.35 2.67 -23.29
CA PRO A 113 5.74 1.79 -22.31
C PRO A 113 4.76 2.56 -21.42
N ARG A 114 3.71 1.88 -21.01
CA ARG A 114 2.70 2.35 -20.06
C ARG A 114 2.30 1.21 -19.14
N ILE A 115 2.01 1.55 -17.88
CA ILE A 115 1.48 0.63 -16.89
C ILE A 115 0.06 1.05 -16.50
N ASP A 116 -0.83 0.06 -16.38
CA ASP A 116 -2.14 0.20 -15.77
C ASP A 116 -2.19 -0.70 -14.51
N VAL A 117 -2.31 -0.09 -13.33
CA VAL A 117 -2.45 -0.76 -12.02
C VAL A 117 -3.92 -0.77 -11.65
N ASN A 118 -4.53 -1.95 -11.56
CA ASN A 118 -5.95 -2.10 -11.24
C ASN A 118 -6.09 -2.79 -9.89
N VAL A 119 -6.52 -2.05 -8.88
CA VAL A 119 -6.70 -2.51 -7.51
C VAL A 119 -8.18 -2.75 -7.25
N ARG A 120 -8.52 -3.95 -6.78
CA ARG A 120 -9.86 -4.29 -6.28
C ARG A 120 -9.78 -4.58 -4.79
N THR A 121 -10.70 -4.00 -4.02
CA THR A 121 -10.77 -4.22 -2.57
C THR A 121 -12.18 -4.56 -2.14
N GLU A 122 -12.27 -5.50 -1.20
CA GLU A 122 -13.48 -5.75 -0.41
C GLU A 122 -13.18 -5.29 1.01
N VAL A 123 -14.09 -4.48 1.55
CA VAL A 123 -13.88 -3.81 2.82
C VAL A 123 -15.10 -3.95 3.74
N ASN A 124 -14.84 -3.89 5.04
CA ASN A 124 -15.86 -3.76 6.07
C ASN A 124 -15.80 -2.37 6.66
N VAL A 125 -16.96 -1.86 7.07
CA VAL A 125 -17.02 -0.67 7.92
C VAL A 125 -16.64 -1.08 9.33
N GLY A 126 -15.57 -0.48 9.85
CA GLY A 126 -15.15 -0.65 11.25
C GLY A 126 -15.85 0.36 12.16
N GLU A 127 -15.76 1.64 11.81
CA GLU A 127 -16.31 2.74 12.61
C GLU A 127 -16.78 3.88 11.69
N VAL A 128 -17.85 4.57 12.08
CA VAL A 128 -18.38 5.74 11.37
C VAL A 128 -18.83 6.78 12.38
N GLU A 129 -18.12 7.89 12.41
CA GLU A 129 -18.50 9.10 13.14
C GLU A 129 -19.24 10.12 12.25
N CYS A 130 -19.31 9.85 10.94
CA CYS A 130 -20.02 10.70 10.00
C CYS A 130 -21.52 10.75 10.34
N LYS A 131 -22.17 11.89 10.09
CA LYS A 131 -23.64 12.01 10.08
C LYS A 131 -24.22 11.42 8.79
N ILE A 132 -24.05 10.12 8.59
CA ILE A 132 -24.46 9.41 7.38
C ILE A 132 -25.36 8.21 7.72
N ASP A 133 -26.35 7.96 6.87
CA ASP A 133 -27.26 6.82 7.02
C ASP A 133 -26.74 5.62 6.21
N LEU A 134 -26.05 4.71 6.89
CA LEU A 134 -25.44 3.53 6.27
C LEU A 134 -26.46 2.51 5.76
N THR A 135 -27.76 2.67 6.07
CA THR A 135 -28.82 1.82 5.51
C THR A 135 -29.15 2.17 4.06
N LYS A 136 -28.70 3.34 3.58
CA LYS A 136 -28.92 3.81 2.20
C LYS A 136 -27.77 3.41 1.30
N THR A 137 -28.09 2.74 0.18
CA THR A 137 -27.11 2.39 -0.87
C THR A 137 -26.28 3.58 -1.34
N LYS A 138 -26.93 4.74 -1.54
CA LYS A 138 -26.25 5.97 -1.98
C LYS A 138 -25.16 6.43 -1.00
N SER A 139 -25.39 6.26 0.30
CA SER A 139 -24.43 6.62 1.34
C SER A 139 -23.22 5.69 1.33
N ILE A 140 -23.44 4.39 1.07
CA ILE A 140 -22.36 3.42 0.90
C ILE A 140 -21.52 3.75 -0.34
N GLU A 141 -22.16 4.03 -1.48
CA GLU A 141 -21.46 4.43 -2.71
C GLU A 141 -20.62 5.71 -2.53
N GLU A 142 -21.05 6.63 -1.68
CA GLU A 142 -20.27 7.84 -1.36
C GLU A 142 -19.00 7.51 -0.57
N LEU A 143 -19.11 6.66 0.45
CA LEU A 143 -17.95 6.20 1.23
C LEU A 143 -16.97 5.40 0.36
N GLU A 144 -17.48 4.53 -0.51
CA GLU A 144 -16.67 3.79 -1.49
C GLU A 144 -15.87 4.76 -2.36
N LYS A 145 -16.51 5.78 -2.95
CA LYS A 145 -15.82 6.77 -3.80
C LYS A 145 -14.74 7.55 -3.06
N VAL A 146 -15.01 7.96 -1.81
CA VAL A 146 -14.01 8.66 -0.99
C VAL A 146 -12.81 7.75 -0.73
N ALA A 147 -13.05 6.50 -0.38
CA ALA A 147 -11.99 5.52 -0.13
C ALA A 147 -11.20 5.18 -1.40
N GLU A 148 -11.88 4.95 -2.52
CA GLU A 148 -11.28 4.70 -3.84
C GLU A 148 -10.39 5.87 -4.28
N GLN A 149 -10.89 7.10 -4.16
CA GLN A 149 -10.13 8.29 -4.51
C GLN A 149 -8.88 8.43 -3.64
N LYS A 150 -9.02 8.26 -2.32
CA LYS A 150 -7.88 8.35 -1.39
C LYS A 150 -6.87 7.26 -1.66
N ALA A 151 -7.34 6.04 -1.93
CA ALA A 151 -6.50 4.91 -2.28
C ALA A 151 -5.69 5.15 -3.55
N ARG A 152 -6.36 5.63 -4.59
CA ARG A 152 -5.73 6.00 -5.85
C ARG A 152 -4.67 7.09 -5.64
N GLU A 153 -5.01 8.16 -4.94
CA GLU A 153 -4.12 9.29 -4.67
C GLU A 153 -2.83 8.85 -3.96
N PHE A 154 -2.92 8.06 -2.88
CA PHE A 154 -1.72 7.70 -2.11
C PHE A 154 -0.84 6.70 -2.88
N ILE A 155 -1.43 5.81 -3.69
CA ILE A 155 -0.68 4.88 -4.56
C ILE A 155 0.05 5.67 -5.65
N GLU A 156 -0.64 6.58 -6.35
CA GLU A 156 -0.05 7.45 -7.38
C GLU A 156 1.10 8.29 -6.80
N GLN A 157 0.89 8.89 -5.64
CA GLN A 157 1.92 9.68 -4.94
C GLN A 157 3.14 8.85 -4.59
N THR A 158 2.95 7.61 -4.10
CA THR A 158 4.08 6.73 -3.75
C THR A 158 4.86 6.33 -4.99
N ILE A 159 4.17 5.95 -6.07
CA ILE A 159 4.83 5.62 -7.35
C ILE A 159 5.64 6.81 -7.83
N HIS A 160 5.04 8.01 -7.83
CA HIS A 160 5.73 9.24 -8.21
C HIS A 160 6.94 9.54 -7.31
N HIS A 161 6.80 9.38 -6.00
CA HIS A 161 7.88 9.58 -5.04
C HIS A 161 9.06 8.65 -5.33
N VAL A 162 8.79 7.36 -5.56
CA VAL A 162 9.81 6.37 -5.90
C VAL A 162 10.48 6.70 -7.24
N GLN A 163 9.69 7.07 -8.26
CA GLN A 163 10.21 7.47 -9.58
C GLN A 163 11.17 8.67 -9.48
N LYS A 164 10.86 9.68 -8.64
CA LYS A 164 11.67 10.90 -8.56
C LYS A 164 12.83 10.80 -7.57
N LYS A 165 12.62 10.20 -6.40
CA LYS A 165 13.61 10.12 -5.33
C LYS A 165 14.58 8.96 -5.52
N TYR A 166 14.06 7.75 -5.73
CA TYR A 166 14.87 6.53 -5.75
C TYR A 166 15.31 6.14 -7.16
N LYS A 167 14.50 6.45 -8.18
CA LYS A 167 14.80 6.21 -9.60
C LYS A 167 15.13 4.74 -9.90
N VAL A 168 14.44 3.85 -9.19
CA VAL A 168 14.56 2.39 -9.35
C VAL A 168 13.17 1.78 -9.31
N ASP A 169 12.95 0.77 -10.15
CA ASP A 169 11.67 0.08 -10.23
C ASP A 169 11.55 -0.98 -9.12
N ILE A 170 10.95 -0.61 -8.00
CA ILE A 170 10.66 -1.56 -6.91
C ILE A 170 9.36 -2.34 -7.15
N PHE A 171 8.48 -1.85 -8.03
CA PHE A 171 7.14 -2.40 -8.23
C PHE A 171 7.13 -3.59 -9.19
N GLY A 172 8.21 -3.77 -9.96
CA GLY A 172 8.37 -4.84 -10.95
C GLY A 172 7.67 -4.52 -12.27
N PHE A 173 7.54 -3.25 -12.62
CA PHE A 173 6.95 -2.84 -13.90
C PHE A 173 7.79 -3.27 -15.09
N GLY A 174 9.12 -3.35 -14.95
CA GLY A 174 10.02 -3.87 -15.97
C GLY A 174 9.75 -5.33 -16.26
N GLU A 175 9.51 -6.13 -15.23
CA GLU A 175 9.10 -7.54 -15.41
C GLU A 175 7.73 -7.65 -16.08
N VAL A 176 6.80 -6.74 -15.78
CA VAL A 176 5.49 -6.69 -16.46
C VAL A 176 5.68 -6.39 -17.95
N ILE A 177 6.48 -5.39 -18.30
CA ILE A 177 6.78 -5.03 -19.70
C ILE A 177 7.56 -6.14 -20.40
N HIS A 178 8.49 -6.81 -19.73
CA HIS A 178 9.21 -7.95 -20.30
C HIS A 178 8.23 -9.06 -20.70
N ARG A 179 7.26 -9.40 -19.84
CA ARG A 179 6.26 -10.42 -20.14
C ARG A 179 5.30 -10.01 -21.25
N SER A 180 4.87 -8.75 -21.31
CA SER A 180 3.87 -8.28 -22.28
C SER A 180 4.47 -7.87 -23.62
N GLU A 181 5.67 -7.30 -23.62
CA GLU A 181 6.31 -6.62 -24.76
C GLU A 181 7.81 -6.99 -24.88
N PRO A 182 8.15 -8.29 -25.04
CA PRO A 182 9.53 -8.78 -24.94
C PRO A 182 10.47 -8.15 -25.97
N LYS A 183 9.98 -7.84 -27.19
CA LYS A 183 10.78 -7.18 -28.24
C LYS A 183 11.19 -5.75 -27.87
N TYR A 184 10.34 -5.04 -27.12
CA TYR A 184 10.67 -3.72 -26.59
C TYR A 184 11.66 -3.86 -25.44
N TRP A 185 11.38 -4.80 -24.52
CA TRP A 185 12.22 -5.06 -23.36
C TRP A 185 13.69 -5.29 -23.72
N GLU A 186 13.97 -6.13 -24.73
CA GLU A 186 15.36 -6.39 -25.16
C GLU A 186 16.15 -5.13 -25.54
N LYS A 187 15.48 -4.07 -25.98
CA LYS A 187 16.11 -2.79 -26.34
C LYS A 187 16.17 -1.81 -25.17
N ALA A 188 15.34 -2.01 -24.16
CA ALA A 188 15.09 -1.06 -23.09
C ALA A 188 15.70 -1.48 -21.74
N LYS A 189 15.99 -2.77 -21.54
CA LYS A 189 16.39 -3.36 -20.25
C LYS A 189 17.61 -2.69 -19.62
N ASP A 190 18.62 -2.35 -20.42
CA ASP A 190 19.85 -1.73 -19.93
C ASP A 190 19.63 -0.29 -19.42
N ASP A 191 18.61 0.40 -19.96
CA ASP A 191 18.22 1.77 -19.62
C ASP A 191 16.91 1.82 -18.82
N TRP A 192 16.43 0.68 -18.30
CA TRP A 192 15.09 0.58 -17.71
C TRP A 192 14.86 1.57 -16.57
N ASP A 193 15.85 1.76 -15.70
CA ASP A 193 15.78 2.73 -14.61
C ASP A 193 15.50 4.15 -15.10
N GLN A 194 16.07 4.55 -16.25
CA GLN A 194 15.83 5.88 -16.83
C GLN A 194 14.44 6.00 -17.42
N ILE A 195 13.97 4.93 -18.07
CA ILE A 195 12.61 4.84 -18.62
C ILE A 195 11.58 4.89 -17.47
N PHE A 196 11.84 4.16 -16.38
CA PHE A 196 10.99 4.08 -15.20
C PHE A 196 10.71 5.46 -14.58
N VAL A 197 11.69 6.37 -14.54
CA VAL A 197 11.56 7.72 -13.94
C VAL A 197 10.43 8.55 -14.54
N ASN A 198 10.09 8.31 -15.81
CA ASN A 198 9.03 9.02 -16.53
C ASN A 198 7.94 8.09 -17.08
N LEU A 199 7.93 6.82 -16.64
CA LEU A 199 6.97 5.82 -17.06
C LEU A 199 5.54 6.26 -16.66
N PRO A 200 4.60 6.40 -17.61
CA PRO A 200 3.22 6.68 -17.29
C PRO A 200 2.59 5.48 -16.58
N VAL A 201 2.06 5.72 -15.38
CA VAL A 201 1.36 4.72 -14.58
C VAL A 201 -0.04 5.24 -14.26
N HIS A 202 -1.06 4.51 -14.71
CA HIS A 202 -2.45 4.81 -14.39
C HIS A 202 -2.94 3.87 -13.30
N VAL A 203 -3.52 4.43 -12.26
CA VAL A 203 -4.03 3.67 -11.12
C VAL A 203 -5.55 3.74 -11.13
N ASN A 204 -6.18 2.57 -11.20
CA ASN A 204 -7.62 2.41 -11.03
C ASN A 204 -7.87 1.65 -9.73
N VAL A 205 -8.77 2.16 -8.89
CA VAL A 205 -9.18 1.49 -7.66
C VAL A 205 -10.69 1.31 -7.69
N ASP A 206 -11.14 0.08 -7.43
CA ASP A 206 -12.53 -0.29 -7.22
C ASP A 206 -12.66 -0.92 -5.83
N GLY A 207 -13.41 -0.25 -4.96
CA GLY A 207 -13.62 -0.64 -3.58
C GLY A 207 -15.09 -0.96 -3.35
N LYS A 208 -15.35 -2.09 -2.69
CA LYS A 208 -16.71 -2.52 -2.36
C LYS A 208 -16.86 -2.78 -0.88
N ILE A 209 -17.78 -2.07 -0.25
CA ILE A 209 -18.18 -2.32 1.15
C ILE A 209 -19.06 -3.57 1.17
N ARG A 210 -18.64 -4.60 1.91
CA ARG A 210 -19.36 -5.88 2.03
C ARG A 210 -20.20 -5.96 3.28
N HIS A 211 -19.67 -5.48 4.40
CA HIS A 211 -20.37 -5.50 5.69
C HIS A 211 -20.24 -4.16 6.40
N LEU A 212 -21.32 -3.77 7.09
CA LEU A 212 -21.37 -2.55 7.91
C LEU A 212 -20.88 -2.79 9.35
N GLY A 213 -20.38 -4.00 9.65
CA GLY A 213 -20.11 -4.43 11.02
C GLY A 213 -21.37 -4.43 11.88
N THR A 214 -21.23 -4.13 13.18
CA THR A 214 -22.36 -3.91 14.11
C THR A 214 -22.88 -2.46 14.05
N VAL A 215 -22.34 -1.64 13.15
CA VAL A 215 -22.64 -0.21 13.05
C VAL A 215 -23.79 -0.02 12.06
N SER A 216 -25.03 -0.09 12.54
CA SER A 216 -26.20 0.32 11.74
C SER A 216 -26.45 1.83 11.83
N ASN A 217 -26.13 2.44 12.98
CA ASN A 217 -26.13 3.88 13.25
C ASN A 217 -25.01 4.21 14.25
N SER A 218 -24.50 5.45 14.24
CA SER A 218 -23.53 5.90 15.24
C SER A 218 -24.11 5.74 16.65
N PHE A 219 -23.43 4.97 17.52
CA PHE A 219 -23.80 4.81 18.93
C PHE A 219 -23.98 6.15 19.64
N LEU A 220 -23.23 7.18 19.24
CA LEU A 220 -23.33 8.53 19.77
C LEU A 220 -24.67 9.20 19.43
N GLU A 221 -25.24 8.93 18.26
CA GLU A 221 -26.57 9.42 17.89
C GLU A 221 -27.69 8.65 18.61
N GLU A 222 -27.48 7.37 18.93
CA GLU A 222 -28.42 6.62 19.78
C GLU A 222 -28.42 7.08 21.23
N MET A 223 -27.26 7.50 21.76
CA MET A 223 -27.16 8.08 23.10
C MET A 223 -27.86 9.43 23.19
N LYS A 224 -27.67 10.32 22.21
CA LYS A 224 -28.36 11.63 22.18
C LYS A 224 -29.88 11.55 22.06
N LYS A 225 -30.41 10.48 21.48
CA LYS A 225 -31.87 10.25 21.39
C LYS A 225 -32.50 9.79 22.71
N LYS A 226 -31.68 9.38 23.69
CA LYS A 226 -32.13 8.91 25.01
C LYS A 226 -32.06 9.98 26.10
N GLU A 227 -31.59 11.18 25.77
CA GLU A 227 -31.68 12.39 26.60
C GLU A 227 -32.88 13.24 26.17
#